data_AF-A0A4Y8K9I3-F1
#
_entry.id   AF-A0A4Y8K9I3-F1
#
_cell.length_a   1.000
_cell.length_b   1.000
_cell.length_c   1.000
_cell.angle_alpha   90.00
_cell.angle_beta   90.00
_cell.angle_gamma   90.00
#
_symmetry.space_group_name_H-M   'P 1'
#
loop_
_entity.id
_entity.type
_entity.pdbx_description
1 polymer ?
#
loop_
_entity_poly.entity_id
_entity_poly.type
_entity_poly.pdbx_seq_one_letter_code
_entity_poly.pdbx_strand_id
1 'polypeptide(L)'
;MIEYPEDPLGEDDDDGTMPENVKALREAVVGHRIVSAERAQVPERWRGTTEGFLITLDNGKTVSLADGGDCCAFTELESFLLNADKIEHVITGVGTTEGFTKWHVYADLGDVLELSVGWSCGNPFYYGYGFDIAVAEVTETAI
;
A
#
# COMPACT_ATOMS: atom_id res chain seq x y z
N MET A 1 19.60 10.52 1.42
CA MET A 1 18.61 9.82 0.59
C MET A 1 18.52 8.41 1.13
N ILE A 2 17.39 8.10 1.77
CA ILE A 2 17.08 6.74 2.20
C ILE A 2 16.45 6.07 0.98
N GLU A 3 17.02 4.95 0.58
CA GLU A 3 16.49 4.10 -0.47
C GLU A 3 16.64 2.66 0.03
N TYR A 4 15.53 1.93 0.02
CA TYR A 4 15.55 0.52 0.38
C TYR A 4 16.02 -0.27 -0.84
N PRO A 5 16.94 -1.25 -0.66
CA PRO A 5 17.28 -2.18 -1.74
C PRO A 5 16.04 -2.97 -2.16
N GLU A 6 16.05 -3.52 -3.37
CA GLU A 6 15.00 -4.45 -3.80
C GLU A 6 14.94 -5.64 -2.84
N ASP A 7 13.73 -5.97 -2.40
CA ASP A 7 13.47 -7.08 -1.49
C ASP A 7 13.40 -8.38 -2.30
N PRO A 8 14.39 -9.29 -2.16
CA PRO A 8 14.46 -10.46 -3.01
C PRO A 8 13.43 -11.51 -2.55
N LEU A 9 12.54 -11.89 -3.46
CA LEU A 9 11.77 -13.14 -3.38
C LEU A 9 12.32 -14.14 -4.40
N GLY A 10 12.13 -15.44 -4.15
CA GLY A 10 12.35 -16.44 -5.20
C GLY A 10 11.31 -16.25 -6.31
N GLU A 11 11.70 -16.48 -7.56
CA GLU A 11 10.77 -16.40 -8.72
C GLU A 11 9.60 -17.41 -8.64
N ASP A 12 9.70 -18.41 -7.77
CA ASP A 12 8.65 -19.39 -7.48
C ASP A 12 7.72 -18.97 -6.33
N ASP A 13 8.05 -17.90 -5.59
CA ASP A 13 7.32 -17.43 -4.42
C ASP A 13 6.30 -16.31 -4.76
N ASP A 14 6.48 -15.61 -5.89
CA ASP A 14 5.60 -14.53 -6.35
C ASP A 14 5.62 -14.43 -7.88
N ASP A 15 4.47 -14.20 -8.52
CA ASP A 15 4.36 -14.03 -9.98
C ASP A 15 4.66 -12.60 -10.47
N GLY A 16 5.07 -11.71 -9.57
CA GLY A 16 5.25 -10.28 -9.82
C GLY A 16 4.16 -9.41 -9.19
N THR A 17 3.09 -9.99 -8.65
CA THR A 17 1.98 -9.25 -8.02
C THR A 17 2.44 -8.32 -6.90
N MET A 18 3.34 -8.77 -6.00
CA MET A 18 3.77 -7.95 -4.87
C MET A 18 4.63 -6.75 -5.30
N PRO A 19 5.68 -6.91 -6.15
CA PRO A 19 6.38 -5.80 -6.79
C PRO A 19 5.46 -4.82 -7.52
N GLU A 20 4.44 -5.31 -8.24
CA GLU A 20 3.49 -4.46 -8.95
C GLU A 20 2.63 -3.62 -7.99
N ASN A 21 2.16 -4.18 -6.87
CA ASN A 21 1.42 -3.43 -5.86
C ASN A 21 2.29 -2.36 -5.19
N VAL A 22 3.55 -2.68 -4.86
CA VAL A 22 4.49 -1.70 -4.30
C VAL A 22 4.74 -0.57 -5.28
N LYS A 23 4.89 -0.88 -6.57
CA LYS A 23 5.04 0.12 -7.63
C LYS A 23 3.78 0.98 -7.76
N ALA A 24 2.59 0.40 -7.76
CA ALA A 24 1.33 1.13 -7.84
C ALA A 24 1.16 2.08 -6.65
N LEU A 25 1.48 1.63 -5.42
CA LEU A 25 1.51 2.49 -4.25
C LEU A 25 2.53 3.62 -4.42
N ARG A 26 3.75 3.31 -4.85
CA ARG A 26 4.82 4.28 -5.10
C ARG A 26 4.38 5.37 -6.07
N GLU A 27 3.81 5.00 -7.20
CA GLU A 27 3.31 5.94 -8.22
C GLU A 27 2.19 6.84 -7.68
N ALA A 28 1.38 6.35 -6.75
CA ALA A 28 0.29 7.10 -6.16
C ALA A 28 0.73 8.11 -5.08
N VAL A 29 1.78 7.79 -4.29
CA VAL A 29 2.15 8.57 -3.10
C VAL A 29 3.39 9.43 -3.26
N VAL A 30 4.34 9.07 -4.14
CA VAL A 30 5.60 9.80 -4.29
C VAL A 30 5.35 11.22 -4.82
N GLY A 31 6.02 12.20 -4.22
CA GLY A 31 5.83 13.62 -4.53
C GLY A 31 4.69 14.28 -3.74
N HIS A 32 4.04 13.55 -2.84
CA HIS A 32 2.95 14.04 -1.99
C HIS A 32 3.27 13.87 -0.50
N ARG A 33 2.47 14.50 0.36
CA ARG A 33 2.54 14.36 1.82
C ARG A 33 1.30 13.65 2.34
N ILE A 34 1.46 12.88 3.41
CA ILE A 34 0.33 12.21 4.08
C ILE A 34 -0.37 13.22 4.97
N VAL A 35 -1.68 13.39 4.78
CA VAL A 35 -2.55 14.18 5.66
C VAL A 35 -3.17 13.29 6.74
N SER A 36 -3.65 12.11 6.33
CA SER A 36 -4.19 11.10 7.25
C SER A 36 -3.98 9.70 6.70
N ALA A 37 -3.93 8.72 7.59
CA ALA A 37 -3.89 7.31 7.25
C ALA A 37 -4.72 6.53 8.28
N GLU A 38 -5.72 5.78 7.82
CA GLU A 38 -6.66 5.10 8.70
C GLU A 38 -7.27 3.85 8.06
N ARG A 39 -7.86 2.96 8.88
CA ARG A 39 -8.73 1.90 8.38
C ARG A 39 -10.11 2.48 8.09
N ALA A 40 -10.62 2.24 6.89
CA ALA A 40 -11.90 2.77 6.44
C ALA A 40 -12.61 1.78 5.50
N GLN A 41 -13.87 2.08 5.17
CA GLN A 41 -14.52 1.43 4.05
C GLN A 41 -13.96 2.01 2.75
N VAL A 42 -13.29 1.17 1.97
CA VAL A 42 -12.63 1.52 0.72
C VAL A 42 -13.31 0.82 -0.45
N PRO A 43 -13.28 1.40 -1.66
CA PRO A 43 -13.79 0.71 -2.84
C PRO A 43 -13.00 -0.57 -3.10
N GLU A 44 -13.71 -1.65 -3.46
CA GLU A 44 -13.12 -2.91 -3.92
C GLU A 44 -13.80 -3.32 -5.22
N ARG A 45 -13.00 -3.83 -6.15
CA ARG A 45 -13.36 -4.07 -7.55
C ARG A 45 -14.60 -4.96 -7.77
N TRP A 46 -14.92 -5.87 -6.85
CA TRP A 46 -15.94 -6.91 -7.05
C TRP A 46 -17.16 -6.80 -6.13
N ARG A 47 -16.99 -6.22 -4.94
CA ARG A 47 -17.94 -6.15 -3.82
C ARG A 47 -18.42 -4.72 -3.54
N GLY A 48 -17.92 -3.74 -4.29
CA GLY A 48 -18.30 -2.34 -4.18
C GLY A 48 -17.50 -1.62 -3.11
N THR A 49 -17.58 -2.06 -1.85
CA THR A 49 -16.76 -1.55 -0.74
C THR A 49 -16.37 -2.66 0.22
N THR A 50 -15.17 -2.57 0.78
CA THR A 50 -14.66 -3.47 1.83
C THR A 50 -13.95 -2.68 2.93
N GLU A 51 -13.70 -3.30 4.08
CA GLU A 51 -12.75 -2.73 5.03
C GLU A 51 -11.34 -2.82 4.45
N GLY A 52 -10.61 -1.71 4.49
CA GLY A 52 -9.24 -1.63 4.01
C GLY A 52 -8.56 -0.40 4.58
N PHE A 53 -7.50 0.02 3.92
CA PHE A 53 -6.66 1.13 4.38
C PHE A 53 -6.77 2.32 3.45
N LEU A 54 -6.93 3.51 4.02
CA LEU A 54 -7.09 4.75 3.28
C LEU A 54 -5.99 5.73 3.68
N ILE A 55 -5.29 6.26 2.68
CA ILE A 55 -4.27 7.29 2.81
C ILE A 55 -4.80 8.55 2.13
N THR A 56 -4.94 9.64 2.87
CA THR A 56 -5.28 10.95 2.31
C THR A 56 -4.01 11.74 2.08
N LEU A 57 -3.85 12.27 0.87
CA LEU A 57 -2.70 13.06 0.44
C LEU A 57 -3.01 14.56 0.42
N ASP A 58 -1.97 15.38 0.48
CA ASP A 58 -2.08 16.85 0.56
C ASP A 58 -2.60 17.52 -0.73
N ASN A 59 -2.59 16.79 -1.84
CA ASN A 59 -3.18 17.22 -3.12
C ASN A 59 -4.69 16.91 -3.21
N GLY A 60 -5.32 16.44 -2.13
CA GLY A 60 -6.73 16.06 -2.12
C GLY A 60 -6.99 14.71 -2.80
N LYS A 61 -5.99 13.88 -3.06
CA LYS A 61 -6.19 12.49 -3.50
C LYS A 61 -6.27 11.57 -2.30
N THR A 62 -7.03 10.48 -2.46
CA THR A 62 -7.02 9.36 -1.53
C THR A 62 -6.51 8.11 -2.24
N VAL A 63 -5.60 7.40 -1.58
CA VAL A 63 -5.09 6.10 -2.03
C VAL A 63 -5.66 5.05 -1.08
N SER A 64 -6.45 4.12 -1.62
CA SER A 64 -6.99 3.01 -0.85
C SER A 64 -6.29 1.70 -1.19
N LEU A 65 -6.04 0.89 -0.18
CA LEU A 65 -5.58 -0.49 -0.29
C LEU A 65 -6.68 -1.38 0.29
N ALA A 66 -7.35 -2.14 -0.56
CA ALA A 66 -8.30 -3.17 -0.14
C ALA A 66 -7.59 -4.53 -0.09
N ASP A 67 -7.80 -5.24 1.02
CA ASP A 67 -7.32 -6.62 1.18
C ASP A 67 -7.88 -7.50 0.06
N GLY A 68 -7.06 -8.40 -0.45
CA GLY A 68 -7.39 -9.25 -1.59
C GLY A 68 -7.14 -10.72 -1.30
N GLY A 69 -7.83 -11.57 -2.05
CA GLY A 69 -7.56 -13.00 -2.09
C GLY A 69 -8.73 -13.93 -1.84
N ASP A 70 -8.41 -15.21 -1.77
CA ASP A 70 -9.27 -16.34 -1.47
C ASP A 70 -8.68 -17.22 -0.34
N CYS A 71 -9.28 -18.39 -0.08
CA CYS A 71 -8.83 -19.27 0.99
C CYS A 71 -7.45 -19.92 0.78
N CYS A 72 -6.90 -19.81 -0.43
CA CYS A 72 -5.63 -20.41 -0.82
C CYS A 72 -4.52 -19.37 -1.07
N ALA A 73 -4.89 -18.14 -1.44
CA ALA A 73 -3.96 -17.02 -1.60
C ALA A 73 -4.57 -15.74 -1.05
N PHE A 74 -3.80 -14.97 -0.28
CA PHE A 74 -4.32 -13.75 0.36
C PHE A 74 -3.29 -12.65 0.44
N THR A 75 -3.78 -11.43 0.62
CA THR A 75 -3.00 -10.25 0.96
C THR A 75 -3.84 -9.37 1.86
N GLU A 76 -3.33 -9.10 3.05
CA GLU A 76 -4.01 -8.32 4.07
C GLU A 76 -3.07 -7.31 4.70
N LEU A 77 -3.61 -6.13 5.03
CA LEU A 77 -2.91 -5.20 5.91
C LEU A 77 -3.17 -5.63 7.36
N GLU A 78 -2.15 -6.11 8.05
CA GLU A 78 -2.24 -6.52 9.46
C GLU A 78 -2.19 -5.31 10.41
N SER A 79 -1.24 -4.41 10.18
CA SER A 79 -1.04 -3.22 11.03
C SER A 79 -0.36 -2.09 10.28
N PHE A 80 -0.43 -0.87 10.82
CA PHE A 80 0.30 0.28 10.30
C PHE A 80 0.84 1.16 11.41
N LEU A 81 1.92 1.86 11.13
CA LEU A 81 2.51 2.89 11.99
C LEU A 81 2.72 4.18 11.19
N LEU A 82 1.97 5.21 11.55
CA LEU A 82 2.12 6.55 10.97
C LEU A 82 3.02 7.39 11.89
N ASN A 83 4.20 7.80 11.38
CA ASN A 83 5.14 8.65 12.11
C ASN A 83 4.68 10.12 12.00
N ALA A 84 3.83 10.54 12.95
CA ALA A 84 3.20 11.86 12.98
C ALA A 84 4.20 13.04 12.95
N ASP A 85 5.41 12.83 13.46
CA ASP A 85 6.50 13.82 13.42
C ASP A 85 7.11 14.01 12.03
N LYS A 86 6.78 13.13 11.06
CA LYS A 86 7.35 13.11 9.71
C LYS A 86 6.33 13.31 8.59
N ILE A 87 5.04 13.40 8.89
CA ILE A 87 3.97 13.53 7.87
C ILE A 87 4.06 14.81 7.05
N GLU A 88 4.73 15.85 7.56
CA GLU A 88 4.95 17.10 6.83
C GLU A 88 6.01 17.00 5.72
N HIS A 89 6.70 15.86 5.61
CA HIS A 89 7.73 15.63 4.61
C HIS A 89 7.16 14.99 3.35
N VAL A 90 7.66 15.45 2.20
CA VAL A 90 7.29 14.88 0.90
C VAL A 90 7.85 13.47 0.78
N ILE A 91 6.99 12.53 0.42
CA ILE A 91 7.34 11.13 0.21
C ILE A 91 8.25 11.03 -1.01
N THR A 92 9.40 10.40 -0.83
CA THR A 92 10.43 10.22 -1.85
C THR A 92 10.43 8.82 -2.45
N GLY A 93 9.84 7.84 -1.76
CA GLY A 93 9.77 6.48 -2.27
C GLY A 93 8.92 5.56 -1.41
N VAL A 94 8.76 4.34 -1.94
CA VAL A 94 8.17 3.20 -1.25
C VAL A 94 9.10 2.03 -1.42
N GLY A 95 9.40 1.32 -0.34
CA GLY A 95 10.30 0.18 -0.30
C GLY A 95 9.67 -0.95 0.50
N THR A 96 10.28 -2.14 0.41
CA THR A 96 9.83 -3.31 1.19
C THR A 96 11.02 -3.98 1.85
N THR A 97 10.74 -4.66 2.95
CA THR A 97 11.68 -5.55 3.62
C THR A 97 10.94 -6.82 4.08
N GLU A 98 11.73 -7.84 4.42
CA GLU A 98 11.23 -9.10 4.98
C GLU A 98 10.32 -9.88 4.02
N GLY A 99 10.65 -9.88 2.71
CA GLY A 99 9.89 -10.59 1.70
C GLY A 99 8.51 -9.98 1.49
N PHE A 100 8.43 -8.66 1.32
CA PHE A 100 7.20 -7.89 1.13
C PHE A 100 6.22 -7.94 2.31
N THR A 101 6.66 -8.43 3.48
CA THR A 101 5.82 -8.42 4.69
C THR A 101 5.88 -7.10 5.44
N LYS A 102 6.87 -6.25 5.13
CA LYS A 102 6.97 -4.90 5.68
C LYS A 102 7.16 -3.89 4.57
N TRP A 103 6.26 -2.92 4.48
CA TRP A 103 6.33 -1.86 3.48
C TRP A 103 6.64 -0.53 4.15
N HIS A 104 7.52 0.23 3.51
CA HIS A 104 8.04 1.49 4.01
C HIS A 104 7.69 2.58 3.02
N VAL A 105 6.83 3.51 3.41
CA VAL A 105 6.62 4.78 2.70
C VAL A 105 7.52 5.82 3.36
N TYR A 106 8.54 6.28 2.66
CA TYR A 106 9.63 7.06 3.26
C TYR A 106 9.87 8.41 2.58
N ALA A 107 10.40 9.33 3.37
CA ALA A 107 10.92 10.63 2.95
C ALA A 107 12.41 10.73 3.31
N ASP A 108 13.04 11.88 3.06
CA ASP A 108 14.47 12.11 3.35
C ASP A 108 14.87 11.86 4.82
N LEU A 109 13.93 11.98 5.76
CA LEU A 109 14.13 11.75 7.21
C LEU A 109 13.68 10.36 7.69
N GLY A 110 13.43 9.44 6.76
CA GLY A 110 13.07 8.04 7.02
C GLY A 110 11.60 7.75 6.81
N ASP A 111 11.15 6.67 7.42
CA ASP A 111 9.80 6.14 7.20
C ASP A 111 8.76 7.11 7.77
N VAL A 112 7.83 7.52 6.91
CA VAL A 112 6.66 8.32 7.27
C VAL A 112 5.49 7.41 7.64
N LEU A 113 5.36 6.29 6.93
CA LEU A 113 4.35 5.28 7.17
C LEU A 113 4.97 3.89 6.96
N GLU A 114 4.80 3.03 7.95
CA GLU A 114 5.17 1.61 7.89
C GLU A 114 3.90 0.76 7.85
N LEU A 115 3.86 -0.25 6.98
CA LEU A 115 2.76 -1.19 6.84
C LEU A 115 3.27 -2.61 7.12
N SER A 116 2.54 -3.36 7.95
CA SER A 116 2.71 -4.80 8.10
C SER A 116 1.73 -5.52 7.19
N VAL A 117 2.26 -6.26 6.23
CA VAL A 117 1.50 -6.92 5.18
C VAL A 117 1.60 -8.43 5.35
N GLY A 118 0.48 -9.07 5.62
CA GLY A 118 0.35 -10.51 5.54
C GLY A 118 0.05 -10.89 4.10
N TRP A 119 0.80 -11.82 3.52
CA TRP A 119 0.48 -12.31 2.18
C TRP A 119 0.90 -13.77 1.99
N SER A 120 0.21 -14.44 1.08
CA SER A 120 0.51 -15.80 0.63
C SER A 120 0.05 -15.94 -0.81
N CYS A 121 0.96 -16.30 -1.72
CA CYS A 121 0.62 -16.56 -3.12
C CYS A 121 -0.15 -17.88 -3.33
N GLY A 122 -0.08 -18.82 -2.38
CA GLY A 122 -0.65 -20.16 -2.53
C GLY A 122 -0.04 -20.91 -3.72
N ASN A 123 -0.75 -20.89 -4.85
CA ASN A 123 -0.18 -21.18 -6.15
C ASN A 123 -0.24 -19.89 -7.00
N PRO A 124 0.90 -19.20 -7.19
CA PRO A 124 0.93 -17.86 -7.77
C PRO A 124 0.32 -17.79 -9.18
N PHE A 125 0.35 -18.89 -9.92
CA PHE A 125 -0.18 -18.94 -11.30
C PHE A 125 -1.66 -19.33 -11.41
N TYR A 126 -2.34 -19.55 -10.28
CA TYR A 126 -3.72 -20.06 -10.26
C TYR A 126 -4.68 -19.22 -9.40
N TYR A 127 -4.19 -18.62 -8.32
CA TYR A 127 -5.00 -17.85 -7.38
C TYR A 127 -4.63 -16.37 -7.44
N GLY A 128 -5.64 -15.49 -7.41
CA GLY A 128 -5.41 -14.06 -7.35
C GLY A 128 -5.10 -13.64 -5.91
N TYR A 129 -4.03 -12.85 -5.74
CA TYR A 129 -3.67 -12.21 -4.48
C TYR A 129 -3.22 -10.77 -4.78
N GLY A 130 -2.76 -10.05 -3.76
CA GLY A 130 -2.39 -8.65 -3.85
C GLY A 130 -3.47 -7.70 -3.34
N PHE A 131 -3.07 -6.44 -3.13
CA PHE A 131 -4.00 -5.38 -2.76
C PHE A 131 -4.72 -4.85 -4.00
N ASP A 132 -6.00 -4.52 -3.86
CA ASP A 132 -6.69 -3.67 -4.83
C ASP A 132 -6.39 -2.21 -4.48
N ILE A 133 -5.48 -1.61 -5.24
CA ILE A 133 -5.00 -0.24 -5.03
C ILE A 133 -5.78 0.71 -5.93
N ALA A 134 -6.57 1.58 -5.33
CA ALA A 134 -7.34 2.59 -6.06
C ALA A 134 -6.92 4.01 -5.64
N VAL A 135 -6.89 4.90 -6.62
CA VAL A 135 -6.63 6.33 -6.42
C VAL A 135 -7.88 7.10 -6.82
N ALA A 136 -8.42 7.88 -5.90
CA ALA A 136 -9.55 8.76 -6.13
C ALA A 136 -9.17 10.21 -5.83
N GLU A 137 -9.79 11.14 -6.55
CA GLU A 137 -9.78 12.53 -6.14
C GLU A 137 -10.88 12.72 -5.09
N VAL A 138 -10.58 13.45 -4.01
CA VAL A 138 -11.61 13.98 -3.14
C VAL A 138 -12.34 15.05 -3.96
N THR A 139 -13.37 14.64 -4.69
CA THR A 139 -14.36 15.57 -5.16
C THR A 139 -15.04 16.12 -3.92
N GLU A 140 -14.70 17.35 -3.54
CA GLU A 140 -15.53 18.14 -2.64
C GLU A 140 -16.97 18.03 -3.15
N THR A 141 -17.78 17.22 -2.48
CA THR A 141 -19.21 17.22 -2.74
C THR A 141 -19.68 18.57 -2.23
N ALA A 142 -19.80 19.52 -3.16
CA ALA A 142 -20.42 20.80 -2.91
C ALA A 142 -21.78 20.54 -2.24
N ILE A 143 -21.92 21.18 -1.09
CA ILE A 143 -23.10 21.20 -0.21
C ILE A 143 -24.37 21.55 -1.00
#